data_AF-A0AAQ6IGZ3-F1
#
_entry.id   AF-A0AAQ6IGZ3-F1
#
_cell.length_a   1.000
_cell.length_b   1.000
_cell.length_c   1.000
_cell.angle_alpha   90.00
_cell.angle_beta   90.00
_cell.angle_gamma   90.00
#
_symmetry.space_group_name_H-M   'P 1'
#
loop_
_entity.id
_entity.type
_entity.pdbx_description
1 polymer ?
#
loop_
_entity_poly.entity_id
_entity_poly.type
_entity_poly.pdbx_seq_one_letter_code
_entity_poly.pdbx_strand_id
1 'polypeptide(L)'
;KVLQLSLSCLIRAADVFKQEITCFDLSLYSQRCDSSVDGTIYKYHARTLNGSSTVNFSDYTGKSVLFVNVATHLTVWSLSSELNALHEEMKPFGLTVLGFPCNQFGKQEPGQKHEILPGLMHVRPGNGFVPNFLLFEKGDVNGKDEQEVFTFLKNSCPPVGDSFGSPTGRLFWEPMKTSDIKWNFEKFLVGPDGKPVMRWHPSVNISEIRADIHKYLLQLYTQEAFN
;
A
#
# COMPACT_ATOMS: atom_id res chain seq x y z
N LYS A 1 1.25 -32.18 -7.20
CA LYS A 1 1.05 -30.71 -7.28
C LYS A 1 2.32 -30.05 -6.76
N VAL A 2 3.23 -29.66 -7.64
CA VAL A 2 4.50 -29.03 -7.27
C VAL A 2 4.23 -27.55 -7.08
N LEU A 3 4.36 -27.04 -5.85
CA LEU A 3 4.42 -25.59 -5.61
C LEU A 3 5.74 -25.10 -6.20
N GLN A 4 5.67 -24.32 -7.27
CA GLN A 4 6.81 -23.64 -7.84
C GLN A 4 7.02 -22.34 -7.04
N LEU A 5 7.77 -22.41 -5.95
CA LEU A 5 8.28 -21.24 -5.24
C LEU A 5 9.36 -20.59 -6.12
N SER A 6 9.07 -19.42 -6.68
CA SER A 6 10.08 -18.62 -7.39
C SER A 6 10.98 -17.93 -6.37
N LEU A 7 12.10 -18.54 -6.01
CA LEU A 7 13.18 -17.85 -5.32
C LEU A 7 13.84 -16.89 -6.30
N SER A 8 13.80 -15.60 -6.00
CA SER A 8 14.62 -14.59 -6.67
C SER A 8 15.75 -14.24 -5.71
N CYS A 9 16.98 -14.57 -6.09
CA CYS A 9 18.13 -14.44 -5.22
C CYS A 9 18.89 -13.16 -5.63
N LEU A 10 18.94 -12.15 -4.74
CA LEU A 10 19.66 -10.90 -4.98
C LEU A 10 21.11 -11.04 -4.50
N ILE A 11 22.06 -10.84 -5.41
CA ILE A 11 23.48 -10.69 -5.07
C ILE A 11 23.67 -9.25 -4.57
N ARG A 12 23.83 -9.04 -3.26
CA ARG A 12 24.33 -7.75 -2.75
C ARG A 12 25.84 -7.71 -2.97
N ALA A 13 26.30 -6.82 -3.85
CA ALA A 13 27.71 -6.49 -3.98
C ALA A 13 28.13 -5.63 -2.78
N ALA A 14 28.57 -6.26 -1.70
CA ALA A 14 29.33 -5.61 -0.66
C ALA A 14 30.48 -6.54 -0.24
N ASP A 15 31.68 -6.10 -0.60
CA ASP A 15 33.00 -6.58 -0.18
C ASP A 15 33.47 -7.99 -0.59
N VAL A 16 34.70 -7.99 -1.08
CA VAL A 16 35.47 -9.16 -1.52
C VAL A 16 35.75 -10.03 -0.28
N PHE A 17 35.39 -11.31 -0.35
CA PHE A 17 35.52 -12.42 0.61
C PHE A 17 34.23 -12.80 1.39
N LYS A 18 33.72 -14.00 1.04
CA LYS A 18 32.51 -14.72 1.51
C LYS A 18 31.17 -14.25 0.95
N GLN A 19 30.82 -14.77 -0.23
CA GLN A 19 29.45 -14.77 -0.73
C GLN A 19 28.61 -15.81 0.03
N GLU A 20 27.83 -15.36 1.01
CA GLU A 20 26.64 -16.10 1.45
C GLU A 20 25.48 -15.71 0.54
N ILE A 21 24.95 -16.70 -0.18
CA ILE A 21 23.75 -16.54 -1.01
C ILE A 21 22.55 -16.56 -0.06
N THR A 22 22.08 -15.40 0.38
CA THR A 22 20.80 -15.28 1.09
C THR A 22 19.67 -15.21 0.06
N CYS A 23 18.98 -16.32 -0.19
CA CYS A 23 17.74 -16.28 -0.95
C CYS A 23 16.60 -15.90 -0.01
N PHE A 24 16.05 -14.70 -0.21
CA PHE A 24 14.80 -14.29 0.45
C PHE A 24 13.64 -14.94 -0.29
N ASP A 25 12.71 -15.54 0.45
CA ASP A 25 11.43 -15.92 -0.11
C ASP A 25 10.61 -14.65 -0.39
N LEU A 26 10.58 -14.24 -1.66
CA LEU A 26 9.82 -13.07 -2.09
C LEU A 26 8.32 -13.22 -1.88
N SER A 27 7.82 -14.44 -1.71
CA SER A 27 6.41 -14.64 -1.36
C SER A 27 6.07 -14.00 -0.02
N LEU A 28 7.02 -13.87 0.91
CA LEU A 28 6.79 -13.24 2.22
C LEU A 28 6.47 -11.75 2.12
N TYR A 29 7.00 -11.06 1.11
CA TYR A 29 6.89 -9.60 0.99
C TYR A 29 5.78 -9.14 0.04
N SER A 30 5.25 -10.04 -0.79
CA SER A 30 4.18 -9.77 -1.74
C SER A 30 3.21 -10.94 -1.75
N GLN A 31 1.95 -10.69 -1.39
CA GLN A 31 0.92 -11.72 -1.29
C GLN A 31 -0.19 -11.47 -2.29
N ARG A 32 -0.65 -12.53 -2.95
CA ARG A 32 -1.92 -12.49 -3.69
C ARG A 32 -3.08 -12.65 -2.72
N CYS A 33 -4.10 -11.83 -2.92
CA CYS A 33 -5.31 -11.90 -2.11
C CYS A 33 -6.19 -13.07 -2.57
N ASP A 34 -7.09 -13.50 -1.68
CA ASP A 34 -8.01 -14.57 -1.97
C ASP A 34 -9.20 -14.03 -2.79
N SER A 35 -9.37 -14.54 -4.01
CA SER A 35 -10.45 -14.14 -4.91
C SER A 35 -11.84 -14.60 -4.44
N SER A 36 -11.89 -15.53 -3.47
CA SER A 36 -13.12 -16.06 -2.88
C SER A 36 -13.66 -15.23 -1.71
N VAL A 37 -12.93 -14.18 -1.30
CA VAL A 37 -13.39 -13.28 -0.23
C VAL A 37 -14.71 -12.63 -0.63
N ASP A 38 -15.68 -12.71 0.27
CA ASP A 38 -16.98 -12.10 0.08
C ASP A 38 -16.94 -10.58 0.34
N GLY A 39 -17.63 -9.83 -0.52
CA GLY A 39 -17.69 -8.37 -0.48
C GLY A 39 -16.66 -7.64 -1.33
N THR A 40 -16.84 -6.32 -1.42
CA THR A 40 -16.00 -5.40 -2.20
C THR A 40 -15.72 -4.13 -1.41
N ILE A 41 -14.81 -3.30 -1.91
CA ILE A 41 -14.56 -1.97 -1.33
C ILE A 41 -15.76 -1.02 -1.45
N TYR A 42 -16.74 -1.33 -2.32
CA TYR A 42 -17.80 -0.39 -2.70
C TYR A 42 -18.79 -0.05 -1.59
N LYS A 43 -18.80 -0.82 -0.49
CA LYS A 43 -19.61 -0.51 0.69
C LYS A 43 -18.95 0.47 1.65
N TYR A 44 -17.68 0.81 1.44
CA TYR A 44 -16.95 1.74 2.30
C TYR A 44 -16.78 3.12 1.64
N HIS A 45 -16.44 4.08 2.48
CA HIS A 45 -16.21 5.46 2.10
C HIS A 45 -15.17 6.07 3.02
N ALA A 46 -14.60 7.21 2.62
CA ALA A 46 -13.69 7.97 3.47
C ALA A 46 -13.80 9.47 3.19
N ARG A 47 -13.52 10.27 4.22
CA ARG A 47 -13.48 11.73 4.11
C ARG A 47 -12.16 12.18 3.52
N THR A 48 -12.20 13.14 2.60
CA THR A 48 -11.01 13.75 1.99
C THR A 48 -10.16 14.45 3.06
N LEU A 49 -8.86 14.62 2.81
CA LEU A 49 -7.96 15.24 3.78
C LEU A 49 -8.38 16.64 4.23
N ASN A 50 -9.12 17.42 3.45
CA ASN A 50 -9.69 18.71 3.90
C ASN A 50 -11.07 18.56 4.58
N GLY A 51 -11.67 17.37 4.55
CA GLY A 51 -12.99 16.97 5.07
C GLY A 51 -14.16 17.71 4.45
N SER A 52 -13.96 18.31 3.27
CA SER A 52 -15.02 18.98 2.53
C SER A 52 -15.97 17.98 1.88
N SER A 53 -15.52 16.75 1.63
CA SER A 53 -16.32 15.72 0.98
C SER A 53 -16.05 14.33 1.55
N THR A 54 -17.04 13.46 1.37
CA THR A 54 -16.92 12.01 1.57
C THR A 54 -16.90 11.36 0.20
N VAL A 55 -15.91 10.51 -0.06
CA VAL A 55 -15.81 9.75 -1.30
C VAL A 55 -16.30 8.33 -1.02
N ASN A 56 -17.29 7.89 -1.79
CA ASN A 56 -17.74 6.51 -1.77
C ASN A 56 -16.83 5.69 -2.67
N PHE A 57 -16.31 4.55 -2.21
CA PHE A 57 -15.40 3.78 -3.06
C PHE A 57 -16.12 3.09 -4.23
N SER A 58 -17.45 3.04 -4.22
CA SER A 58 -18.28 2.68 -5.38
C SER A 58 -18.00 3.57 -6.60
N ASP A 59 -17.55 4.81 -6.40
CA ASP A 59 -17.23 5.75 -7.48
C ASP A 59 -15.99 5.31 -8.30
N TYR A 60 -15.24 4.33 -7.79
CA TYR A 60 -14.12 3.69 -8.47
C TYR A 60 -14.49 2.38 -9.19
N THR A 61 -15.79 2.10 -9.38
CA THR A 61 -16.21 0.96 -10.20
C THR A 61 -15.57 0.99 -11.58
N GLY A 62 -15.01 -0.14 -12.02
CA GLY A 62 -14.30 -0.25 -13.29
C GLY A 62 -12.85 0.26 -13.26
N LYS A 63 -12.34 0.71 -12.11
CA LYS A 63 -10.95 1.17 -11.94
C LYS A 63 -10.19 0.28 -10.98
N SER A 64 -8.90 0.10 -11.25
CA SER A 64 -7.99 -0.48 -10.28
C SER A 64 -7.58 0.58 -9.26
N VAL A 65 -7.58 0.23 -7.99
CA VAL A 65 -7.32 1.16 -6.89
C VAL A 65 -6.16 0.66 -6.03
N LEU A 66 -5.12 1.49 -5.87
CA LEU A 66 -4.01 1.22 -4.98
C LEU A 66 -4.19 1.98 -3.66
N PHE A 67 -4.52 1.27 -2.59
CA PHE A 67 -4.61 1.80 -1.24
C PHE A 67 -3.23 1.80 -0.59
N VAL A 68 -2.82 2.93 -0.03
CA VAL A 68 -1.53 3.08 0.66
C VAL A 68 -1.72 3.82 1.98
N ASN A 69 -1.29 3.23 3.10
CA ASN A 69 -1.19 3.97 4.36
C ASN A 69 0.09 4.82 4.33
N VAL A 70 -0.01 6.14 4.50
CA VAL A 70 1.11 7.07 4.32
C VAL A 70 1.49 7.76 5.63
N ALA A 71 2.73 8.28 5.65
CA ALA A 71 3.24 9.12 6.71
C ALA A 71 4.21 10.18 6.13
N THR A 72 4.20 11.40 6.67
CA THR A 72 5.06 12.51 6.20
C THR A 72 6.48 12.47 6.78
N HIS A 73 6.68 12.02 8.02
CA HIS A 73 7.97 12.05 8.71
C HIS A 73 8.74 10.72 8.63
N LEU A 74 9.08 10.29 7.41
CA LEU A 74 9.86 9.07 7.16
C LEU A 74 11.27 9.38 6.66
N THR A 75 12.20 8.46 6.92
CA THR A 75 13.55 8.49 6.36
C THR A 75 13.58 8.18 4.86
N VAL A 76 12.57 7.47 4.34
CA VAL A 76 12.45 7.06 2.93
C VAL A 76 11.43 7.94 2.20
N TRP A 77 11.77 9.22 2.03
CA TRP A 77 10.90 10.23 1.43
C TRP A 77 10.74 10.10 -0.10
N SER A 78 11.59 9.31 -0.77
CA SER A 78 11.47 9.06 -2.22
C SER A 78 10.16 8.36 -2.60
N LEU A 79 9.56 7.61 -1.66
CA LEU A 79 8.34 6.82 -1.92
C LEU A 79 7.16 7.68 -2.35
N SER A 80 6.98 8.88 -1.79
CA SER A 80 5.89 9.76 -2.20
C SER A 80 6.05 10.25 -3.64
N SER A 81 7.28 10.56 -4.05
CA SER A 81 7.59 10.93 -5.44
C SER A 81 7.44 9.76 -6.41
N GLU A 82 7.86 8.57 -6.00
CA GLU A 82 7.70 7.34 -6.79
C GLU A 82 6.23 6.95 -6.96
N LEU A 83 5.39 7.17 -5.94
CA LEU A 83 3.93 6.98 -6.04
C LEU A 83 3.28 7.99 -6.99
N ASN A 84 3.73 9.25 -7.00
CA ASN A 84 3.26 10.21 -8.00
C ASN A 84 3.58 9.75 -9.42
N ALA A 85 4.81 9.27 -9.65
CA ALA A 85 5.24 8.76 -10.95
C ALA A 85 4.42 7.52 -11.36
N LEU A 86 4.24 6.56 -10.45
CA LEU A 86 3.40 5.38 -10.69
C LEU A 86 1.96 5.77 -11.04
N HIS A 87 1.37 6.69 -10.29
CA HIS A 87 0.00 7.14 -10.53
C HIS A 87 -0.12 7.81 -11.90
N GLU A 88 0.80 8.70 -12.27
CA GLU A 88 0.77 9.38 -13.56
C GLU A 88 0.90 8.40 -14.73
N GLU A 89 1.85 7.47 -14.63
CA GLU A 89 2.12 6.45 -15.64
C GLU A 89 0.93 5.49 -15.85
N MET A 90 0.28 5.09 -14.76
CA MET A 90 -0.72 4.02 -14.79
C MET A 90 -2.17 4.52 -14.87
N LYS A 91 -2.41 5.83 -14.66
CA LYS A 91 -3.73 6.45 -14.75
C LYS A 91 -4.44 6.24 -16.09
N PRO A 92 -3.78 6.31 -17.27
CA PRO A 92 -4.41 6.00 -18.55
C PRO A 92 -4.94 4.57 -18.66
N PHE A 93 -4.38 3.64 -17.87
CA PHE A 93 -4.77 2.23 -17.83
C PHE A 93 -5.79 1.93 -16.72
N GLY A 94 -6.40 2.96 -16.13
CA GLY A 94 -7.46 2.82 -15.14
C GLY A 94 -6.98 2.59 -13.71
N LEU A 95 -5.69 2.82 -13.39
CA LEU A 95 -5.21 2.85 -12.01
C LEU A 95 -5.48 4.20 -11.35
N THR A 96 -5.86 4.19 -10.07
CA THR A 96 -5.78 5.37 -9.20
C THR A 96 -5.15 5.00 -7.86
N VAL A 97 -4.48 5.97 -7.22
CA VAL A 97 -3.85 5.79 -5.90
C VAL A 97 -4.68 6.54 -4.86
N LEU A 98 -4.87 5.93 -3.70
CA LEU A 98 -5.57 6.50 -2.54
C LEU A 98 -4.66 6.44 -1.31
N GLY A 99 -4.30 7.61 -0.78
CA GLY A 99 -3.40 7.72 0.37
C GLY A 99 -4.14 7.98 1.68
N PHE A 100 -3.84 7.18 2.70
CA PHE A 100 -4.44 7.25 4.03
C PHE A 100 -3.39 7.58 5.09
N PRO A 101 -3.26 8.86 5.50
CA PRO A 101 -2.32 9.23 6.55
C PRO A 101 -2.60 8.48 7.85
N CYS A 102 -1.57 7.95 8.50
CA CYS A 102 -1.72 7.17 9.73
C CYS A 102 -0.56 7.42 10.70
N ASN A 103 -0.90 7.61 11.98
CA ASN A 103 0.08 7.93 13.02
C ASN A 103 0.39 6.75 13.96
N GLN A 104 0.02 5.52 13.58
CA GLN A 104 0.19 4.32 14.42
C GLN A 104 1.61 3.74 14.37
N PHE A 105 2.44 4.17 13.43
CA PHE A 105 3.77 3.63 13.18
C PHE A 105 4.83 4.70 13.44
N GLY A 106 5.57 4.55 14.54
CA GLY A 106 6.65 5.44 14.96
C GLY A 106 6.23 6.89 15.22
N LYS A 107 4.92 7.16 15.33
CA LYS A 107 4.34 8.53 15.38
C LYS A 107 4.83 9.42 14.23
N GLN A 108 4.92 8.86 13.02
CA GLN A 108 5.48 9.53 11.84
C GLN A 108 4.49 10.39 11.04
N GLU A 109 3.24 10.52 11.52
CA GLU A 109 2.25 11.46 10.99
C GLU A 109 1.65 12.30 12.14
N PRO A 110 2.49 13.08 12.86
CA PRO A 110 2.05 13.85 14.02
C PRO A 110 1.14 15.01 13.63
N GLY A 111 1.34 15.58 12.43
CA GLY A 111 0.63 16.76 11.95
C GLY A 111 -0.88 16.61 11.94
N GLN A 112 -1.57 17.69 12.29
CA GLN A 112 -3.01 17.82 12.14
C GLN A 112 -3.40 17.80 10.67
N LYS A 113 -4.68 17.56 10.42
CA LYS A 113 -5.30 17.52 9.09
C LYS A 113 -4.84 18.63 8.13
N HIS A 114 -4.74 19.88 8.62
CA HIS A 114 -4.35 21.04 7.83
C HIS A 114 -2.82 21.20 7.65
N GLU A 115 -2.02 20.41 8.36
CA GLU A 115 -0.55 20.46 8.36
C GLU A 115 0.07 19.41 7.42
N ILE A 116 -0.66 18.34 7.08
CA ILE A 116 -0.12 17.22 6.27
C ILE A 116 0.34 17.69 4.89
N LEU A 117 -0.49 18.43 4.14
CA LEU A 117 -0.11 18.96 2.82
C LEU A 117 1.04 19.98 2.89
N PRO A 118 1.01 20.99 3.78
CA PRO A 118 2.16 21.86 4.00
C PRO A 118 3.45 21.11 4.37
N GLY A 119 3.35 20.05 5.18
CA GLY A 119 4.48 19.19 5.54
C GLY A 119 5.10 18.52 4.32
N LEU A 120 4.27 17.95 3.44
CA LEU A 120 4.71 17.36 2.17
C LEU A 120 5.36 18.41 1.24
N MET A 121 4.76 19.58 1.12
CA MET A 121 5.17 20.63 0.19
C MET A 121 6.45 21.36 0.62
N HIS A 122 6.61 21.61 1.91
CA HIS A 122 7.66 22.50 2.43
C HIS A 122 8.71 21.80 3.29
N VAL A 123 8.43 20.62 3.86
CA VAL A 123 9.33 19.97 4.82
C VAL A 123 9.90 18.67 4.26
N ARG A 124 9.03 17.71 3.96
CA ARG A 124 9.44 16.39 3.46
C ARG A 124 8.28 15.73 2.69
N PRO A 125 8.42 15.48 1.38
CA PRO A 125 9.62 15.64 0.55
C PRO A 125 10.14 17.08 0.39
N GLY A 126 9.28 18.09 0.56
CA GLY A 126 9.66 19.49 0.36
C GLY A 126 9.72 19.89 -1.11
N ASN A 127 10.42 20.98 -1.43
CA ASN A 127 10.66 21.46 -2.80
C ASN A 127 9.39 21.66 -3.65
N GLY A 128 8.26 22.03 -3.03
CA GLY A 128 7.01 22.23 -3.73
C GLY A 128 6.31 20.92 -4.13
N PHE A 129 6.69 19.79 -3.54
CA PHE A 129 6.05 18.51 -3.80
C PHE A 129 4.55 18.54 -3.45
N VAL A 130 3.72 18.07 -4.37
CA VAL A 130 2.28 17.91 -4.18
C VAL A 130 1.88 16.51 -4.65
N PRO A 131 1.19 15.71 -3.84
CA PRO A 131 0.63 14.43 -4.29
C PRO A 131 -0.31 14.64 -5.47
N ASN A 132 -0.15 13.87 -6.55
CA ASN A 132 -1.07 13.89 -7.69
C ASN A 132 -2.25 12.91 -7.55
N PHE A 133 -2.44 12.39 -6.33
CA PHE A 133 -3.45 11.42 -5.96
C PHE A 133 -4.18 11.87 -4.68
N LEU A 134 -5.35 11.28 -4.42
CA LEU A 134 -6.21 11.74 -3.33
C LEU A 134 -5.66 11.29 -1.97
N LEU A 135 -5.60 12.24 -1.03
CA LEU A 135 -5.38 11.96 0.38
C LEU A 135 -6.68 12.04 1.17
N PHE A 136 -6.83 11.12 2.12
CA PHE A 136 -7.97 11.06 3.05
C PHE A 136 -7.61 11.65 4.42
N GLU A 137 -8.62 11.82 5.28
CA GLU A 137 -8.39 12.21 6.67
C GLU A 137 -7.49 11.19 7.37
N LYS A 138 -6.65 11.69 8.28
CA LYS A 138 -5.78 10.85 9.09
C LYS A 138 -6.63 9.94 9.97
N GLY A 139 -6.31 8.65 9.98
CA GLY A 139 -7.06 7.67 10.76
C GLY A 139 -6.25 6.41 11.04
N ASP A 140 -6.82 5.56 11.88
CA ASP A 140 -6.21 4.30 12.27
C ASP A 140 -6.44 3.24 11.19
N VAL A 141 -5.46 2.34 11.03
CA VAL A 141 -5.48 1.22 10.07
C VAL A 141 -5.34 -0.14 10.76
N ASN A 142 -4.98 -0.12 12.05
CA ASN A 142 -4.90 -1.27 12.94
C ASN A 142 -5.63 -1.00 14.26
N GLY A 143 -5.91 -2.07 15.02
CA GLY A 143 -6.51 -2.00 16.35
C GLY A 143 -8.02 -1.79 16.34
N LYS A 144 -8.57 -1.48 17.53
CA LYS A 144 -10.02 -1.40 17.74
C LYS A 144 -10.73 -0.29 16.95
N ASP A 145 -10.02 0.80 16.63
CA ASP A 145 -10.56 2.01 15.99
C ASP A 145 -10.15 2.10 14.50
N GLU A 146 -9.68 0.99 13.92
CA GLU A 146 -9.26 0.96 12.52
C GLU A 146 -10.43 1.27 11.56
N GLN A 147 -10.13 1.98 10.48
CA GLN A 147 -11.11 2.26 9.45
C GLN A 147 -11.60 0.95 8.80
N GLU A 148 -12.91 0.81 8.62
CA GLU A 148 -13.54 -0.45 8.18
C GLU A 148 -12.99 -1.00 6.85
N VAL A 149 -12.58 -0.10 5.93
CA VAL A 149 -11.94 -0.51 4.67
C VAL A 149 -10.62 -1.24 4.92
N PHE A 150 -9.84 -0.84 5.93
CA PHE A 150 -8.61 -1.54 6.28
C PHE A 150 -8.87 -2.86 7.03
N THR A 151 -9.95 -2.96 7.83
CA THR A 151 -10.40 -4.26 8.35
C THR A 151 -10.64 -5.24 7.20
N PHE A 152 -11.34 -4.79 6.16
CA PHE A 152 -11.60 -5.60 4.97
C PHE A 152 -10.33 -5.97 4.24
N LEU A 153 -9.53 -4.99 3.81
CA LEU A 153 -8.32 -5.23 3.03
C LEU A 153 -7.34 -6.19 3.74
N LYS A 154 -7.15 -6.04 5.05
CA LYS A 154 -6.27 -6.90 5.84
C LYS A 154 -6.78 -8.33 5.98
N ASN A 155 -8.10 -8.53 5.98
CA ASN A 155 -8.71 -9.86 6.07
C ASN A 155 -8.85 -10.53 4.70
N SER A 156 -8.81 -9.77 3.61
CA SER A 156 -8.92 -10.30 2.24
C SER A 156 -7.60 -10.83 1.68
N CYS A 157 -6.48 -10.50 2.29
CA CYS A 157 -5.14 -10.83 1.80
C CYS A 157 -4.31 -11.46 2.92
N PRO A 158 -3.51 -12.51 2.63
CA PRO A 158 -2.53 -13.01 3.59
C PRO A 158 -1.62 -11.88 4.11
N PRO A 159 -1.18 -11.91 5.38
CA PRO A 159 -0.25 -10.92 5.89
C PRO A 159 1.08 -10.98 5.13
N VAL A 160 1.70 -9.82 4.99
CA VAL A 160 3.05 -9.67 4.45
C VAL A 160 4.05 -9.54 5.60
N GLY A 161 5.19 -10.22 5.50
CA GLY A 161 6.24 -10.27 6.52
C GLY A 161 5.87 -11.09 7.76
N ASP A 162 6.87 -11.72 8.37
CA ASP A 162 6.69 -12.63 9.50
C ASP A 162 6.70 -11.94 10.87
N SER A 163 7.08 -10.67 10.93
CA SER A 163 7.16 -9.92 12.19
C SER A 163 6.88 -8.43 11.98
N PHE A 164 6.56 -7.74 13.08
CA PHE A 164 6.48 -6.27 13.12
C PHE A 164 7.84 -5.61 13.39
N GLY A 165 8.94 -6.37 13.30
CA GLY A 165 10.26 -5.93 13.78
C GLY A 165 10.29 -5.81 15.30
N SER A 166 10.92 -4.76 15.83
CA SER A 166 10.91 -4.45 17.26
C SER A 166 9.69 -3.58 17.61
N PRO A 167 8.63 -4.14 18.24
CA PRO A 167 7.39 -3.41 18.48
C PRO A 167 7.53 -2.35 19.58
N THR A 168 8.47 -2.54 20.51
CA THR A 168 8.59 -1.74 21.73
C THR A 168 8.78 -0.26 21.43
N GLY A 169 7.81 0.56 21.83
CA GLY A 169 7.83 2.01 21.67
C GLY A 169 7.64 2.52 20.24
N ARG A 170 7.26 1.66 19.29
CA ARG A 170 7.12 2.02 17.87
C ARG A 170 5.74 1.76 17.28
N LEU A 171 4.96 0.87 17.87
CA LEU A 171 3.63 0.49 17.40
C LEU A 171 2.60 0.98 18.41
N PHE A 172 1.57 1.67 17.93
CA PHE A 172 0.64 2.41 18.79
C PHE A 172 -0.83 2.05 18.52
N TRP A 173 -1.18 0.77 18.70
CA TRP A 173 -2.55 0.27 18.63
C TRP A 173 -2.72 -0.98 19.49
N GLU A 174 -3.97 -1.30 19.84
CA GLU A 174 -4.37 -2.56 20.48
C GLU A 174 -5.79 -2.93 20.01
N PRO A 175 -6.16 -4.24 19.97
CA PRO A 175 -5.27 -5.39 20.11
C PRO A 175 -4.40 -5.61 18.87
N MET A 176 -3.22 -6.21 19.04
CA MET A 176 -2.39 -6.66 17.91
C MET A 176 -2.92 -7.95 17.26
N LYS A 177 -2.93 -8.00 15.93
CA LYS A 177 -3.34 -9.15 15.11
C LYS A 177 -2.25 -9.51 14.09
N THR A 178 -2.17 -10.78 13.70
CA THR A 178 -1.21 -11.22 12.67
C THR A 178 -1.45 -10.55 11.31
N SER A 179 -2.70 -10.25 10.96
CA SER A 179 -3.10 -9.57 9.72
C SER A 179 -2.82 -8.07 9.72
N ASP A 180 -2.43 -7.46 10.84
CA ASP A 180 -2.17 -6.03 10.94
C ASP A 180 -1.11 -5.56 9.95
N ILE A 181 -1.32 -4.35 9.43
CA ILE A 181 -0.35 -3.62 8.61
C ILE A 181 0.94 -3.47 9.41
N LYS A 182 2.08 -3.75 8.77
CA LYS A 182 3.39 -3.85 9.44
C LYS A 182 4.03 -2.51 9.69
N TRP A 183 3.91 -1.57 8.75
CA TRP A 183 4.50 -0.24 8.85
C TRP A 183 3.82 0.76 7.91
N ASN A 184 4.29 2.01 7.89
CA ASN A 184 3.95 3.00 6.88
C ASN A 184 4.31 2.49 5.47
N PHE A 185 3.51 2.87 4.47
CA PHE A 185 3.65 2.51 3.06
C PHE A 185 3.42 1.02 2.76
N GLU A 186 2.56 0.34 3.50
CA GLU A 186 1.99 -0.93 3.02
C GLU A 186 0.96 -0.65 1.93
N LYS A 187 0.86 -1.53 0.93
CA LYS A 187 0.00 -1.30 -0.25
C LYS A 187 -0.97 -2.45 -0.47
N PHE A 188 -2.17 -2.12 -0.90
CA PHE A 188 -3.18 -3.08 -1.36
C PHE A 188 -3.69 -2.66 -2.74
N LEU A 189 -3.64 -3.57 -3.71
CA LEU A 189 -4.26 -3.40 -5.02
C LEU A 189 -5.66 -4.01 -4.97
N VAL A 190 -6.63 -3.25 -5.45
CA VAL A 190 -8.01 -3.66 -5.66
C VAL A 190 -8.32 -3.56 -7.15
N GLY A 191 -8.98 -4.58 -7.69
CA GLY A 191 -9.34 -4.67 -9.10
C GLY A 191 -10.56 -3.81 -9.47
N PRO A 192 -10.89 -3.74 -10.78
CA PRO A 192 -12.04 -2.98 -11.30
C PRO A 192 -13.41 -3.51 -10.84
N ASP A 193 -13.46 -4.72 -10.29
CA ASP A 193 -14.63 -5.34 -9.66
C ASP A 193 -14.75 -5.02 -8.15
N GLY A 194 -13.79 -4.26 -7.61
CA GLY A 194 -13.77 -3.84 -6.22
C GLY A 194 -13.23 -4.91 -5.26
N LYS A 195 -12.65 -6.00 -5.78
CA LYS A 195 -12.05 -7.07 -4.98
C LYS A 195 -10.55 -6.90 -4.79
N PRO A 196 -9.99 -7.19 -3.60
CA PRO A 196 -8.55 -7.17 -3.38
C PRO A 196 -7.81 -8.19 -4.24
N VAL A 197 -6.66 -7.79 -4.77
CA VAL A 197 -5.86 -8.56 -5.74
C VAL A 197 -4.50 -8.91 -5.17
N MET A 198 -3.80 -7.92 -4.61
CA MET A 198 -2.45 -8.08 -4.06
C MET A 198 -2.21 -7.16 -2.85
N ARG A 199 -1.30 -7.59 -1.98
CA ARG A 199 -0.78 -6.85 -0.82
C ARG A 199 0.74 -6.87 -0.85
N TRP A 200 1.38 -5.72 -0.66
CA TRP A 200 2.84 -5.60 -0.63
C TRP A 200 3.33 -5.01 0.69
N HIS A 201 4.39 -5.62 1.21
CA HIS A 201 5.11 -5.15 2.38
C HIS A 201 5.68 -3.73 2.16
N PRO A 202 5.79 -2.92 3.22
CA PRO A 202 6.39 -1.58 3.17
C PRO A 202 7.72 -1.47 2.42
N SER A 203 8.57 -2.50 2.52
CA SER A 203 9.91 -2.52 1.92
C SER A 203 9.96 -2.88 0.44
N VAL A 204 8.84 -3.27 -0.18
CA VAL A 204 8.83 -3.57 -1.62
C VAL A 204 8.96 -2.26 -2.40
N ASN A 205 9.91 -2.25 -3.34
CA ASN A 205 10.18 -1.09 -4.18
C ASN A 205 9.00 -0.78 -5.10
N ILE A 206 8.76 0.52 -5.37
CA ILE A 206 7.68 0.93 -6.29
C ILE A 206 7.91 0.38 -7.71
N SER A 207 9.16 0.14 -8.11
CA SER A 207 9.46 -0.49 -9.40
C SER A 207 8.95 -1.91 -9.55
N GLU A 208 9.03 -2.70 -8.48
CA GLU A 208 8.50 -4.08 -8.46
C GLU A 208 6.97 -4.05 -8.46
N ILE A 209 6.37 -3.17 -7.65
CA ILE A 209 4.91 -2.96 -7.63
C ILE A 209 4.40 -2.51 -9.00
N ARG A 210 5.12 -1.62 -9.69
CA ARG A 210 4.80 -1.19 -11.05
C ARG A 210 4.74 -2.38 -12.01
N ALA A 211 5.74 -3.26 -11.97
CA ALA A 211 5.80 -4.43 -12.83
C ALA A 211 4.64 -5.39 -12.55
N ASP A 212 4.31 -5.61 -11.27
CA ASP A 212 3.16 -6.44 -10.87
C ASP A 212 1.83 -5.87 -11.34
N ILE A 213 1.60 -4.56 -11.12
CA ILE A 213 0.38 -3.86 -11.57
C ILE A 213 0.26 -3.91 -13.08
N HIS A 214 1.33 -3.60 -13.82
CA HIS A 214 1.32 -3.65 -15.27
C HIS A 214 0.96 -5.04 -15.79
N LYS A 215 1.55 -6.09 -15.19
CA LYS A 215 1.22 -7.48 -15.51
C LYS A 215 -0.25 -7.80 -15.23
N TYR A 216 -0.79 -7.35 -14.10
CA TYR A 216 -2.20 -7.54 -13.76
C TYR A 216 -3.14 -6.84 -14.75
N LEU A 217 -2.88 -5.58 -15.08
CA LEU A 217 -3.69 -4.82 -16.03
C LEU A 217 -3.66 -5.44 -17.43
N LEU A 218 -2.50 -5.91 -17.91
CA LEU A 218 -2.40 -6.66 -19.17
C LEU A 218 -3.22 -7.95 -19.15
N GLN A 219 -3.26 -8.66 -18.02
CA GLN A 219 -4.09 -9.85 -17.86
C GLN A 219 -5.59 -9.53 -17.94
N LEU A 220 -6.02 -8.43 -17.34
CA LEU A 220 -7.41 -7.97 -17.46
C LEU A 220 -7.77 -7.62 -18.91
N TYR A 221 -6.95 -6.81 -19.57
CA TYR A 221 -7.17 -6.40 -20.95
C TYR A 221 -7.25 -7.60 -21.92
N THR A 222 -6.36 -8.59 -21.73
CA THR A 222 -6.40 -9.80 -22.56
C THR A 222 -7.64 -10.63 -22.29
N GLN A 223 -8.08 -10.76 -21.04
CA GLN A 223 -9.33 -11.45 -20.73
C GLN A 223 -10.54 -10.74 -21.33
N GLU A 224 -10.60 -9.40 -21.30
CA GLU A 224 -11.68 -8.62 -21.92
C GLU A 224 -11.67 -8.70 -23.45
N ALA A 225 -10.50 -8.75 -24.08
CA ALA A 225 -10.38 -8.81 -25.54
C ALA A 225 -10.76 -10.17 -26.15
N PHE A 226 -10.69 -11.25 -25.35
CA PHE A 226 -10.93 -12.62 -25.80
C PHE A 226 -12.21 -13.26 -25.21
N ASN A 227 -12.97 -12.53 -24.39
CA ASN A 227 -14.30 -12.91 -23.91
C ASN A 227 -15.39 -12.09 -24.61
#